data_AF-A0A2U1NC72-F1
#
_entry.id   AF-A0A2U1NC72-F1
#
_cell.length_a   1.000
_cell.length_b   1.000
_cell.length_c   1.000
_cell.angle_alpha   90.00
_cell.angle_beta   90.00
_cell.angle_gamma   90.00
#
_symmetry.space_group_name_H-M   'P 1'
#
loop_
_entity.id
_entity.type
_entity.pdbx_description
1 polymer ?
#
loop_
_entity_poly.entity_id
_entity_poly.type
_entity_poly.pdbx_seq_one_letter_code
_entity_poly.pdbx_strand_id
1 'polypeptide(L)'
;MAPKFPKCLKIARQIGDRRLDRVLHEIFSREKKAYVGHEKIYNEIIDEIFVRVEERHAIIAELKKFLGGHVSDEALEDLKAAEQEDFAEIGRLMQMGHAASVRAGEKSKIIKKLKKF
;
A
#
# COMPACT_ATOMS: atom_id res chain seq x y z
N MET A 1 -21.31 17.94 27.14
CA MET A 1 -20.41 17.63 26.00
C MET A 1 -21.24 17.30 24.78
N ALA A 2 -20.90 17.83 23.61
CA ALA A 2 -21.57 17.42 22.37
C ALA A 2 -21.23 15.96 22.04
N PRO A 3 -22.19 15.15 21.59
CA PRO A 3 -21.90 13.77 21.20
C PRO A 3 -20.91 13.76 20.03
N LYS A 4 -19.98 12.80 20.05
CA LYS A 4 -18.88 12.70 19.07
C LYS A 4 -19.35 12.58 17.62
N PHE A 5 -20.60 12.13 17.40
CA PHE A 5 -21.23 11.96 16.08
C PHE A 5 -22.75 12.23 16.12
N PRO A 6 -23.19 13.50 16.12
CA PRO A 6 -24.61 13.87 16.27
C PRO A 6 -25.49 13.42 15.10
N LYS A 7 -24.94 13.40 13.87
CA LYS A 7 -25.64 12.90 12.68
C LYS A 7 -25.94 11.41 12.77
N CYS A 8 -25.00 10.61 13.27
CA CYS A 8 -25.19 9.16 13.45
C CYS A 8 -26.29 8.87 14.47
N LEU A 9 -26.34 9.61 15.59
CA LEU A 9 -27.42 9.45 16.60
C LEU A 9 -28.81 9.76 16.03
N LYS A 10 -28.93 10.76 15.16
CA LYS A 10 -30.20 11.08 14.49
C LYS A 10 -30.65 9.93 13.58
N ILE A 11 -29.73 9.36 12.81
CA ILE A 11 -29.99 8.22 11.92
C ILE A 11 -30.29 6.95 12.74
N ALA A 12 -29.55 6.69 13.82
CA ALA A 12 -29.77 5.57 14.73
C ALA A 12 -31.18 5.59 15.32
N ARG A 13 -31.68 6.77 15.72
CA ARG A 13 -33.05 6.92 16.21
C ARG A 13 -34.11 6.67 15.13
N GLN A 14 -33.82 6.96 13.87
CA GLN A 14 -34.73 6.74 12.74
C GLN A 14 -34.77 5.27 12.27
N ILE A 15 -33.63 4.57 12.32
CA ILE A 15 -33.49 3.23 11.73
C ILE A 15 -33.45 2.13 12.82
N GLY A 16 -33.06 2.48 14.04
CA GLY A 16 -32.72 1.58 15.15
C GLY A 16 -31.20 1.36 15.25
N ASP A 17 -30.62 1.49 16.46
CA ASP A 17 -29.17 1.51 16.70
C ASP A 17 -28.47 0.24 16.20
N ARG A 18 -29.02 -0.94 16.51
CA ARG A 18 -28.53 -2.24 16.02
C ARG A 18 -28.58 -2.40 14.49
N ARG A 19 -29.42 -1.65 13.79
CA ARG A 19 -29.47 -1.65 12.31
C ARG A 19 -28.40 -0.72 11.75
N LEU A 20 -28.18 0.43 12.39
CA LEU A 20 -27.08 1.33 12.04
C LEU A 20 -25.72 0.66 12.23
N ASP A 21 -25.49 -0.01 13.37
CA ASP A 21 -24.21 -0.68 13.65
C ASP A 21 -23.90 -1.79 12.64
N ARG A 22 -24.91 -2.52 12.17
CA ARG A 22 -24.75 -3.53 11.11
C ARG A 22 -24.32 -2.89 9.78
N VAL A 23 -24.94 -1.78 9.39
CA VAL A 23 -24.59 -1.05 8.17
C VAL A 23 -23.17 -0.50 8.26
N LEU A 24 -22.82 0.14 9.39
CA LEU A 24 -21.47 0.66 9.62
C LEU A 24 -20.42 -0.47 9.66
N HIS A 25 -20.75 -1.59 10.29
CA HIS A 25 -19.88 -2.75 10.34
C HIS A 25 -19.56 -3.26 8.93
N GLU A 26 -20.55 -3.38 8.05
CA GLU A 26 -20.35 -3.87 6.69
C GLU A 26 -19.47 -2.91 5.87
N ILE A 27 -19.74 -1.60 5.94
CA ILE A 27 -18.93 -0.57 5.27
C ILE A 27 -17.47 -0.67 5.70
N PHE A 28 -17.20 -0.64 7.01
CA PHE A 28 -15.83 -0.66 7.50
C PHE A 28 -15.15 -2.02 7.31
N SER A 29 -15.90 -3.11 7.29
CA SER A 29 -15.36 -4.44 6.97
C SER A 29 -14.92 -4.52 5.51
N ARG A 30 -15.70 -3.97 4.60
CA ARG A 30 -15.33 -3.86 3.17
C ARG A 30 -14.10 -2.98 2.98
N GLU A 31 -14.07 -1.80 3.60
CA GLU A 31 -12.91 -0.90 3.55
C GLU A 31 -11.66 -1.57 4.10
N LYS A 32 -11.75 -2.25 5.25
CA LYS A 32 -10.64 -3.01 5.82
C LYS A 32 -10.10 -4.04 4.83
N LYS A 33 -10.98 -4.85 4.23
CA LYS A 33 -10.58 -5.87 3.25
C LYS A 33 -9.87 -5.24 2.04
N ALA A 34 -10.37 -4.11 1.55
CA ALA A 34 -9.74 -3.37 0.46
C ALA A 34 -8.31 -2.93 0.84
N TYR A 35 -8.11 -2.34 2.02
CA TYR A 35 -6.78 -1.92 2.46
C TYR A 35 -5.79 -3.08 2.63
N VAL A 36 -6.23 -4.22 3.17
CA VAL A 36 -5.39 -5.44 3.23
C VAL A 36 -5.05 -5.93 1.82
N GLY A 37 -6.02 -5.88 0.89
CA GLY A 37 -5.78 -6.21 -0.52
C GLY A 37 -4.78 -5.27 -1.19
N HIS A 38 -4.86 -3.97 -0.93
CA HIS A 38 -3.92 -2.99 -1.48
C HIS A 38 -2.50 -3.25 -0.99
N GLU A 39 -2.31 -3.50 0.31
CA GLU A 39 -0.98 -3.85 0.87
C GLU A 39 -0.39 -5.08 0.17
N LYS A 40 -1.20 -6.12 -0.06
CA LYS A 40 -0.76 -7.32 -0.80
C LYS A 40 -0.35 -6.99 -2.23
N ILE A 41 -1.16 -6.22 -2.95
CA ILE A 41 -0.87 -5.82 -4.34
C ILE A 41 0.43 -5.00 -4.42
N TYR A 42 0.64 -4.06 -3.49
CA TYR A 42 1.88 -3.28 -3.48
C TYR A 42 3.10 -4.15 -3.23
N ASN A 43 3.00 -5.14 -2.34
CA ASN A 43 4.09 -6.09 -2.11
C ASN A 43 4.37 -6.95 -3.36
N GLU A 44 3.33 -7.44 -4.05
CA GLU A 44 3.49 -8.19 -5.30
C GLU A 44 4.19 -7.34 -6.38
N ILE A 45 3.85 -6.05 -6.50
CA ILE A 45 4.54 -5.14 -7.43
C ILE A 45 5.99 -4.91 -7.00
N ILE A 46 6.27 -4.76 -5.70
CA ILE A 46 7.64 -4.62 -5.18
C ILE A 46 8.48 -5.84 -5.53
N ASP A 47 7.96 -7.06 -5.37
CA ASP A 47 8.66 -8.30 -5.70
C ASP A 47 9.07 -8.35 -7.18
N GLU A 48 8.17 -7.97 -8.09
CA GLU A 48 8.47 -7.87 -9.53
C GLU A 48 9.52 -6.80 -9.83
N ILE A 49 9.48 -5.64 -9.15
CA ILE A 49 10.49 -4.60 -9.32
C ILE A 49 11.85 -5.08 -8.81
N PHE A 50 11.92 -5.86 -7.73
CA PHE A 50 13.18 -6.44 -7.26
C PHE A 50 13.81 -7.34 -8.30
N VAL A 51 13.05 -8.24 -8.93
CA VAL A 51 13.54 -9.08 -10.04
C VAL A 51 14.09 -8.21 -11.17
N ARG A 52 13.35 -7.17 -11.56
CA ARG A 52 13.75 -6.24 -12.62
C ARG A 52 15.04 -5.48 -12.29
N VAL A 53 15.25 -5.11 -11.03
CA VAL A 53 16.48 -4.49 -10.54
C VAL A 53 17.64 -5.49 -10.60
N GLU A 54 17.46 -6.71 -10.11
CA GLU A 54 18.48 -7.75 -10.14
C GLU A 54 18.94 -8.06 -11.58
N GLU A 55 18.00 -8.17 -12.52
CA GLU A 55 18.29 -8.36 -13.95
C GLU A 55 19.12 -7.21 -14.52
N ARG A 56 18.71 -5.95 -14.30
CA ARG A 56 19.47 -4.78 -14.78
C ARG A 56 20.85 -4.71 -14.15
N HIS A 57 20.96 -4.98 -12.86
CA HIS A 57 22.23 -4.97 -12.14
C HIS A 57 23.20 -6.02 -12.72
N ALA A 58 22.71 -7.22 -12.99
CA ALA A 58 23.49 -8.29 -13.62
C ALA A 58 24.00 -7.89 -15.02
N ILE A 59 23.12 -7.31 -15.85
CA ILE A 59 23.49 -6.83 -17.20
C ILE A 59 24.56 -5.73 -17.12
N ILE A 60 24.39 -4.75 -16.21
CA ILE A 60 25.39 -3.69 -15.99
C ILE A 60 26.75 -4.30 -15.64
N ALA A 61 26.77 -5.28 -14.73
CA ALA A 61 28.00 -5.95 -14.31
C ALA A 61 28.66 -6.75 -15.44
N GLU A 62 27.87 -7.48 -16.24
CA GLU A 62 28.37 -8.23 -17.39
C GLU A 62 28.94 -7.31 -18.48
N LEU A 63 28.24 -6.24 -18.83
CA LEU A 63 28.71 -5.27 -19.84
C LEU A 63 30.04 -4.63 -19.43
N LYS A 64 30.18 -4.25 -18.16
CA LYS A 64 31.44 -3.73 -17.60
C LYS A 64 32.59 -4.74 -17.71
N LYS A 65 32.30 -6.03 -17.50
CA LYS A 65 33.27 -7.12 -17.59
C LYS A 65 33.72 -7.38 -19.04
N PHE A 66 32.78 -7.47 -19.99
CA PHE A 66 33.09 -7.82 -21.38
C PHE A 66 33.86 -6.74 -22.13
N LEU A 67 33.55 -5.47 -21.84
CA LEU A 67 34.16 -4.33 -22.54
C LEU A 67 35.41 -3.80 -21.80
N GLY A 68 35.99 -4.59 -20.90
CA GLY A 68 37.28 -4.33 -20.26
C GLY A 68 37.33 -3.05 -19.44
N GLY A 69 36.20 -2.61 -18.86
CA GLY A 69 36.10 -1.32 -18.17
C GLY A 69 36.09 -0.10 -19.09
N HIS A 70 36.09 -0.29 -20.40
CA HIS A 70 36.07 0.79 -21.40
C HIS A 70 34.64 1.20 -21.81
N VAL A 71 33.60 0.58 -21.24
CA VAL A 71 32.22 1.08 -21.35
C VAL A 71 32.20 2.48 -20.77
N SER A 72 31.94 3.48 -21.61
CA SER A 72 31.64 4.82 -21.10
C SER A 72 30.45 4.69 -20.15
N ASP A 73 30.56 5.23 -18.94
CA ASP A 73 29.43 5.24 -18.00
C ASP A 73 28.19 5.90 -18.63
N GLU A 74 28.41 6.80 -19.60
CA GLU A 74 27.43 7.44 -20.49
C GLU A 74 26.61 6.42 -21.30
N ALA A 75 27.23 5.32 -21.76
CA ALA A 75 26.54 4.25 -22.49
C ALA A 75 25.66 3.37 -21.59
N LEU A 76 25.80 3.49 -20.26
CA LEU A 76 24.99 2.79 -19.26
C LEU A 76 24.09 3.76 -18.47
N GLU A 77 24.10 5.06 -18.77
CA GLU A 77 23.37 6.06 -17.99
C GLU A 77 21.88 5.77 -17.97
N ASP A 78 21.27 5.48 -19.12
CA ASP A 78 19.85 5.15 -19.21
C ASP A 78 19.48 3.92 -18.36
N LEU A 79 20.36 2.91 -18.35
CA LEU A 79 20.11 1.67 -17.61
C LEU A 79 20.21 1.89 -16.09
N LYS A 80 21.18 2.71 -15.64
CA LYS A 80 21.32 3.11 -14.23
C LYS A 80 20.20 4.05 -13.80
N ALA A 81 19.77 4.98 -14.66
CA ALA A 81 18.66 5.87 -14.40
C ALA A 81 17.37 5.07 -14.20
N ALA A 82 17.09 4.10 -15.08
CA ALA A 82 15.95 3.20 -14.93
C ALA A 82 16.01 2.36 -13.64
N GLU A 83 17.19 1.87 -13.25
CA GLU A 83 17.38 1.17 -11.97
C GLU A 83 17.12 2.11 -10.76
N GLN A 84 17.54 3.37 -10.85
CA GLN A 84 17.30 4.36 -9.80
C GLN A 84 15.82 4.73 -9.65
N GLU A 85 15.08 4.80 -10.78
CA GLU A 85 13.63 4.99 -10.79
C GLU A 85 12.90 3.83 -10.12
N ASP A 86 13.35 2.60 -10.34
CA ASP A 86 12.83 1.40 -9.69
C ASP A 86 12.98 1.45 -8.17
N PHE A 87 14.16 1.83 -7.68
CA PHE A 87 14.37 2.01 -6.23
C PHE A 87 13.45 3.09 -5.65
N ALA A 88 13.25 4.19 -6.39
CA ALA A 88 12.33 5.23 -5.97
C ALA A 88 10.87 4.74 -5.93
N GLU A 89 10.46 3.89 -6.87
CA GLU A 89 9.13 3.28 -6.88
C GLU A 89 8.94 2.29 -5.74
N ILE A 90 9.93 1.42 -5.46
CA ILE A 90 9.90 0.54 -4.27
C ILE A 90 9.66 1.37 -3.02
N GLY A 91 10.41 2.46 -2.82
CA GLY A 91 10.25 3.35 -1.69
C GLY A 91 8.82 3.92 -1.57
N ARG A 92 8.23 4.36 -2.68
CA ARG A 92 6.83 4.85 -2.72
C ARG A 92 5.83 3.75 -2.37
N LEU A 93 5.97 2.56 -2.97
CA LEU A 93 5.08 1.42 -2.73
C LEU A 93 5.15 0.95 -1.28
N MET A 94 6.33 0.93 -0.66
CA MET A 94 6.48 0.59 0.76
C MET A 94 5.72 1.59 1.66
N GLN A 95 5.81 2.88 1.38
CA GLN A 95 5.05 3.91 2.11
C GLN A 95 3.54 3.73 1.93
N MET A 96 3.11 3.42 0.70
CA MET A 96 1.70 3.14 0.40
C MET A 96 1.18 1.88 1.10
N GLY A 97 1.98 0.81 1.13
CA GLY A 97 1.69 -0.42 1.88
C GLY A 97 1.55 -0.17 3.37
N HIS A 98 2.50 0.55 3.96
CA HIS A 98 2.41 0.96 5.36
C HIS A 98 1.12 1.76 5.65
N ALA A 99 0.81 2.75 4.82
CA ALA A 99 -0.41 3.54 4.97
C ALA A 99 -1.69 2.71 4.85
N ALA A 100 -1.72 1.73 3.93
CA ALA A 100 -2.83 0.79 3.81
C ALA A 100 -2.99 -0.07 5.07
N SER A 101 -1.89 -0.61 5.60
CA SER A 101 -1.87 -1.40 6.84
C SER A 101 -2.39 -0.59 8.04
N VAL A 102 -1.94 0.67 8.20
CA VAL A 102 -2.43 1.58 9.24
C VAL A 102 -3.95 1.78 9.13
N ARG A 103 -4.46 2.09 7.93
CA ARG A 103 -5.90 2.27 7.68
C ARG A 103 -6.68 1.00 7.98
N ALA A 104 -6.19 -0.18 7.59
CA ALA A 104 -6.82 -1.47 7.93
C ALA A 104 -6.89 -1.69 9.46
N GLY A 105 -5.85 -1.28 10.18
CA GLY A 105 -5.80 -1.28 11.64
C GLY A 105 -6.83 -0.35 12.27
N GLU A 106 -7.00 0.86 11.74
CA GLU A 106 -8.02 1.81 12.18
C GLU A 106 -9.44 1.26 11.99
N LYS A 107 -9.74 0.69 10.81
CA LYS A 107 -11.04 0.06 10.56
C LYS A 107 -11.28 -1.12 11.50
N SER A 108 -10.26 -1.92 11.79
CA SER A 108 -10.34 -2.99 12.78
C SER A 108 -10.70 -2.47 14.19
N LYS A 109 -10.13 -1.33 14.61
CA LYS A 109 -10.46 -0.69 15.90
C LYS A 109 -11.92 -0.20 15.92
N ILE A 110 -12.43 0.36 14.82
CA ILE A 110 -13.83 0.81 14.72
C ILE A 110 -14.78 -0.39 14.78
N ILE A 111 -14.54 -1.43 13.98
CA ILE A 111 -15.36 -2.65 13.95
C ILE A 111 -15.46 -3.30 15.34
N LYS A 112 -14.33 -3.37 16.09
CA LYS A 112 -14.32 -3.90 17.46
C LYS A 112 -15.20 -3.09 18.44
N LYS A 113 -15.40 -1.79 18.21
CA LYS A 113 -16.28 -0.95 19.03
C LYS A 113 -17.75 -1.18 18.68
N LEU A 114 -18.06 -1.35 17.40
CA LEU A 114 -19.43 -1.64 16.94
C LEU A 114 -19.94 -3.01 17.42
N LYS A 115 -19.05 -3.99 17.60
CA LYS A 115 -19.41 -5.33 18.13
C LYS A 115 -19.66 -5.40 19.64
N LYS A 116 -19.42 -4.31 20.38
CA LYS A 116 -19.55 -4.27 21.86
C LYS A 116 -20.93 -3.83 22.35
N PHE A 117 -21.87 -3.55 21.44
CA PHE A 117 -23.25 -3.14 21.71
C PHE A 117 -24.24 -4.08 21.01
#